data_AF-A0A7S3CU71-F1
#
_entry.id   AF-A0A7S3CU71-F1
#
_cell.length_a   1.000
_cell.length_b   1.000
_cell.length_c   1.000
_cell.angle_alpha   90.00
_cell.angle_beta   90.00
_cell.angle_gamma   90.00
#
_symmetry.space_group_name_H-M   'P 1'
#
loop_
_entity.id
_entity.type
_entity.pdbx_description
1 polymer ?
#
loop_
_entity_poly.entity_id
_entity_poly.type
_entity_poly.pdbx_seq_one_letter_code
_entity_poly.pdbx_strand_id
1 'polypeptide(L)'
;NELGGANGIGRLDLVESRFVGMKSRGVYETPGGSILVAAHRGIESVCLDRCEMHLKDQMMPQYAEMIYNGFWYSPERIALQAMVDKTQEKVEGSVRLKLYKGSVSVVGRKSPYSLYNAQIASFEDDGGLYDQNDASGFIKLNALRLRTLSAQRGN
;
A
#
# COMPACT_ATOMS: atom_id res chain seq x y z
N ASN A 1 8.10 -19.98 4.08
CA ASN A 1 9.48 -19.91 4.62
C ASN A 1 10.49 -20.63 3.74
N GLU A 2 10.30 -21.91 3.44
CA GLU A 2 11.22 -22.71 2.61
C GLU A 2 11.62 -22.03 1.28
N LEU A 3 10.65 -21.66 0.43
CA LEU A 3 10.92 -21.00 -0.86
C LEU A 3 11.67 -19.66 -0.72
N GLY A 4 11.33 -18.88 0.32
CA GLY A 4 11.98 -17.60 0.60
C GLY A 4 13.41 -17.77 1.09
N GLY A 5 13.63 -18.74 1.99
CA GLY A 5 14.95 -19.08 2.51
C GLY A 5 15.89 -19.59 1.41
N ALA A 6 15.40 -20.48 0.53
CA ALA A 6 16.16 -20.98 -0.62
C ALA A 6 16.62 -19.87 -1.58
N ASN A 7 15.91 -18.74 -1.60
CA ASN A 7 16.25 -17.57 -2.40
C ASN A 7 16.94 -16.46 -1.60
N GLY A 8 17.20 -16.63 -0.30
CA GLY A 8 17.83 -15.60 0.55
C GLY A 8 16.95 -14.38 0.83
N ILE A 9 15.62 -14.52 0.76
CA ILE A 9 14.66 -13.43 0.96
C ILE A 9 14.43 -13.14 2.44
N GLY A 10 14.24 -11.86 2.77
CA GLY A 10 13.78 -11.43 4.09
C GLY A 10 14.89 -11.27 5.12
N ARG A 11 16.14 -11.16 4.68
CA ARG A 11 17.28 -10.80 5.53
C ARG A 11 17.29 -9.29 5.76
N LEU A 12 17.29 -8.89 7.02
CA LEU A 12 17.28 -7.50 7.45
C LEU A 12 18.41 -7.28 8.46
N ASP A 13 19.21 -6.24 8.26
CA ASP A 13 20.19 -5.73 9.23
C ASP A 13 19.81 -4.28 9.50
N LEU A 14 19.39 -3.99 10.72
CA LEU A 14 18.84 -2.69 11.07
C LEU A 14 19.26 -2.23 12.47
N VAL A 15 19.31 -0.92 12.64
CA VAL A 15 19.43 -0.27 13.95
C VAL A 15 18.07 0.31 14.30
N GLU A 16 17.42 -0.28 15.30
CA GLU A 16 16.11 0.13 15.79
C GLU A 16 16.21 0.98 17.05
N SER A 17 15.19 1.80 17.27
CA SER A 17 14.99 2.53 18.53
C SER A 17 14.04 1.72 19.40
N ARG A 18 14.53 1.21 20.53
CA ARG A 18 13.70 0.50 21.50
C ARG A 18 12.77 1.48 22.21
N PHE A 19 11.62 0.98 22.64
CA PHE A 19 10.65 1.77 23.39
C PHE A 19 11.25 2.41 24.66
N VAL A 20 12.19 1.72 25.31
CA VAL A 20 12.93 2.22 26.49
C VAL A 20 14.00 3.28 26.16
N GLY A 21 14.04 3.80 24.92
CA GLY A 21 14.84 4.95 24.52
C GLY A 21 16.25 4.66 23.99
N MET A 22 16.70 3.39 24.02
CA MET A 22 18.03 3.01 23.54
C MET A 22 18.02 2.50 22.09
N LYS A 23 19.14 2.64 21.39
CA LYS A 23 19.34 2.02 20.08
C LYS A 23 19.87 0.59 20.21
N SER A 24 19.45 -0.29 19.31
CA SER A 24 19.90 -1.67 19.24
C SER A 24 20.09 -2.08 17.79
N ARG A 25 21.17 -2.80 17.48
CA ARG A 25 21.35 -3.42 16.16
C ARG A 25 20.83 -4.85 16.23
N GLY A 26 19.99 -5.22 15.27
CA GLY A 26 19.45 -6.57 15.13
C GLY A 26 19.56 -7.07 13.70
N VAL A 27 19.79 -8.38 13.56
CA VAL A 27 19.71 -9.08 12.29
C VAL A 27 18.54 -10.03 12.36
N TYR A 28 17.66 -9.95 11.36
CA TYR A 28 16.41 -10.71 11.31
C TYR A 28 16.27 -11.44 9.98
N GLU A 29 15.64 -12.62 10.01
CA GLU A 29 15.27 -13.39 8.82
C GLU A 29 13.76 -13.63 8.82
N THR A 30 13.04 -12.99 7.90
CA THR A 30 11.57 -13.04 7.78
C THR A 30 11.12 -13.43 6.36
N PRO A 31 11.57 -14.59 5.83
CA PRO A 31 11.33 -14.95 4.43
C PRO A 31 9.85 -15.00 4.07
N GLY A 32 9.03 -15.67 4.88
CA GLY A 32 7.58 -15.75 4.65
C GLY A 32 6.89 -14.40 4.78
N GLY A 33 7.22 -13.64 5.83
CA GLY A 33 6.64 -12.31 6.07
C GLY A 33 6.93 -11.34 4.93
N SER A 34 8.18 -11.30 4.46
CA SER A 34 8.60 -10.44 3.35
C SER A 34 7.86 -10.77 2.04
N ILE A 35 7.64 -12.06 1.77
CA ILE A 35 6.86 -12.52 0.61
C ILE A 35 5.38 -12.16 0.77
N LEU A 36 4.80 -12.42 1.94
CA LEU A 36 3.38 -12.18 2.20
C LEU A 36 3.04 -10.69 2.15
N VAL A 37 3.88 -9.81 2.70
CA VAL A 37 3.66 -8.35 2.61
C VAL A 37 3.68 -7.88 1.16
N ALA A 38 4.60 -8.39 0.34
CA ALA A 38 4.65 -8.06 -1.09
C ALA A 38 3.42 -8.58 -1.85
N ALA A 39 2.96 -9.81 -1.54
CA ALA A 39 1.74 -10.37 -2.11
C ALA A 39 0.50 -9.57 -1.69
N HIS A 40 0.39 -9.26 -0.41
CA HIS A 40 -0.76 -8.58 0.19
C HIS A 40 -0.92 -7.16 -0.38
N ARG A 41 0.15 -6.36 -0.40
CA ARG A 41 0.15 -5.06 -1.10
C ARG A 41 -0.15 -5.22 -2.60
N GLY A 42 0.31 -6.32 -3.19
CA GLY A 42 0.01 -6.67 -4.57
C GLY A 42 -1.49 -6.81 -4.83
N ILE A 43 -2.23 -7.51 -3.96
CA ILE A 43 -3.68 -7.68 -4.15
C ILE A 43 -4.45 -6.42 -3.78
N GLU A 44 -4.06 -5.71 -2.72
CA GLU A 44 -4.68 -4.44 -2.32
C GLU A 44 -4.66 -3.41 -3.45
N SER A 45 -3.57 -3.36 -4.23
CA SER A 45 -3.43 -2.40 -5.35
C SER A 45 -4.50 -2.52 -6.44
N VAL A 46 -5.24 -3.63 -6.50
CA VAL A 46 -6.32 -3.83 -7.46
C VAL A 46 -7.70 -3.92 -6.81
N CYS A 47 -7.78 -3.99 -5.48
CA CYS A 47 -9.04 -4.16 -4.73
C CYS A 47 -9.45 -2.91 -3.94
N LEU A 48 -8.50 -2.10 -3.49
CA LEU A 48 -8.78 -0.90 -2.70
C LEU A 48 -8.91 0.33 -3.59
N ASP A 49 -9.85 1.21 -3.24
CA ASP A 49 -9.89 2.54 -3.83
C ASP A 49 -8.62 3.32 -3.49
N ARG A 50 -8.28 4.30 -4.34
CA ARG A 50 -7.09 5.15 -4.14
C ARG A 50 -7.09 5.83 -2.77
N CYS A 51 -8.18 6.49 -2.39
CA CYS A 51 -8.24 7.25 -1.13
C CYS A 51 -8.25 6.33 0.09
N GLU A 52 -8.92 5.18 -0.03
CA GLU A 52 -8.91 4.13 0.98
C GLU A 52 -7.49 3.59 1.23
N MET A 53 -6.76 3.29 0.16
CA MET A 53 -5.37 2.82 0.23
C MET A 53 -4.45 3.86 0.88
N HIS A 54 -4.58 5.14 0.50
CA HIS A 54 -3.80 6.22 1.11
C HIS A 54 -4.11 6.38 2.61
N LEU A 55 -5.39 6.30 3.01
CA LEU A 55 -5.78 6.38 4.41
C LEU A 55 -5.19 5.21 5.21
N LYS A 56 -5.29 3.99 4.69
CA LYS A 56 -4.69 2.81 5.30
C LYS A 56 -3.18 2.98 5.49
N ASP A 57 -2.47 3.38 4.44
CA ASP A 57 -1.01 3.57 4.49
C ASP A 57 -0.56 4.65 5.48
N GLN A 58 -1.38 5.68 5.74
CA GLN A 58 -1.10 6.67 6.78
C GLN A 58 -1.21 6.10 8.19
N MET A 59 -2.12 5.15 8.40
CA MET A 59 -2.45 4.60 9.72
C MET A 59 -1.61 3.37 10.07
N MET A 60 -1.16 2.60 9.06
CA MET A 60 -0.39 1.37 9.28
C MET A 60 0.88 1.55 10.14
N PRO A 61 1.67 2.63 10.01
CA PRO A 61 2.84 2.85 10.88
C PRO A 61 2.47 2.98 12.35
N GLN A 62 1.37 3.66 12.68
CA GLN A 62 0.89 3.81 14.06
C GLN A 62 0.44 2.46 14.62
N TYR A 63 -0.27 1.67 13.82
CA TYR A 63 -0.65 0.31 14.19
C TYR A 63 0.58 -0.56 14.51
N ALA A 64 1.61 -0.52 13.66
CA ALA A 64 2.84 -1.26 13.86
C ALA A 64 3.63 -0.79 15.10
N GLU A 65 3.68 0.52 15.33
CA GLU A 65 4.33 1.11 16.52
C GLU A 65 3.68 0.64 17.82
N MET A 66 2.34 0.61 17.87
CA MET A 66 1.64 0.12 19.06
C MET A 66 1.96 -1.34 19.37
N ILE A 67 2.05 -2.19 18.35
CA ILE A 67 2.48 -3.59 18.52
C ILE A 67 3.91 -3.67 19.03
N TYR A 68 4.82 -2.90 18.43
CA TYR A 68 6.23 -2.87 18.84
C TYR A 68 6.39 -2.45 20.31
N ASN A 69 5.61 -1.46 20.74
CA ASN A 69 5.63 -0.94 22.10
C ASN A 69 4.88 -1.82 23.12
N GLY A 70 4.30 -2.96 22.69
CA GLY A 70 3.61 -3.89 23.57
C GLY A 70 2.15 -3.52 23.88
N PHE A 71 1.58 -2.55 23.19
CA PHE A 71 0.18 -2.11 23.35
C PHE A 71 -0.80 -3.01 22.58
N TRP A 72 -0.57 -4.32 22.56
CA TRP A 72 -1.42 -5.26 21.85
C TRP A 72 -2.87 -5.21 22.34
N TYR A 73 -3.17 -4.87 23.59
CA TYR A 73 -4.55 -4.82 24.09
C TYR A 73 -5.11 -3.40 24.25
N SER A 74 -4.43 -2.37 23.75
CA SER A 74 -4.88 -1.00 23.94
C SER A 74 -6.12 -0.66 23.09
N PRO A 75 -7.02 0.21 23.58
CA PRO A 75 -8.26 0.54 22.89
C PRO A 75 -8.02 1.19 21.51
N GLU A 76 -7.00 2.04 21.38
CA GLU A 76 -6.64 2.69 20.11
C GLU A 76 -6.16 1.68 19.05
N ARG A 77 -5.44 0.61 19.44
CA ARG A 77 -5.05 -0.47 18.54
C ARG A 77 -6.26 -1.31 18.12
N ILE A 78 -7.25 -1.51 19.01
CA ILE A 78 -8.54 -2.14 18.66
C ILE A 78 -9.31 -1.30 17.64
N ALA A 79 -9.36 0.01 17.84
CA ALA A 79 -10.01 0.91 16.89
C ALA A 79 -9.34 0.86 15.51
N LEU A 80 -8.00 0.91 15.44
CA LEU A 80 -7.29 0.76 14.17
C LEU A 80 -7.50 -0.61 13.53
N GLN A 81 -7.57 -1.70 14.32
CA GLN A 81 -7.86 -3.04 13.79
C GLN A 81 -9.22 -3.06 13.07
N ALA A 82 -10.26 -2.47 13.65
CA ALA A 82 -11.58 -2.42 13.03
C ALA A 82 -11.56 -1.70 11.68
N MET A 83 -10.76 -0.63 11.55
CA MET A 83 -10.55 0.05 10.28
C MET A 83 -9.80 -0.85 9.29
N VAL A 84 -8.74 -1.54 9.72
CA VAL A 84 -8.03 -2.50 8.86
C VAL A 84 -8.99 -3.59 8.39
N ASP A 85 -9.71 -4.26 9.29
CA ASP A 85 -10.68 -5.30 8.96
C ASP A 85 -11.70 -4.82 7.92
N LYS A 86 -12.18 -3.58 8.08
CA LYS A 86 -13.10 -2.95 7.12
C LYS A 86 -12.49 -2.84 5.73
N THR A 87 -11.24 -2.36 5.62
CA THR A 87 -10.56 -2.27 4.30
C THR A 87 -10.36 -3.65 3.67
N GLN A 88 -10.23 -4.72 4.47
CA GLN A 88 -9.93 -6.06 3.96
C GLN A 88 -11.15 -6.83 3.45
N GLU A 89 -12.39 -6.33 3.63
CA GLU A 89 -13.63 -7.04 3.25
C GLU A 89 -13.68 -7.49 1.78
N LYS A 90 -13.02 -6.76 0.87
CA LYS A 90 -12.97 -7.08 -0.58
C LYS A 90 -11.56 -7.39 -1.09
N VAL A 91 -10.59 -7.51 -0.19
CA VAL A 91 -9.20 -7.81 -0.55
C VAL A 91 -9.04 -9.32 -0.70
N GLU A 92 -9.55 -9.83 -1.82
CA GLU A 92 -9.52 -11.25 -2.15
C GLU A 92 -8.94 -11.48 -3.54
N GLY A 93 -8.10 -12.51 -3.69
CA GLY A 93 -7.64 -12.96 -5.01
C GLY A 93 -6.29 -13.67 -4.96
N SER A 94 -5.61 -13.67 -6.11
CA SER A 94 -4.34 -14.36 -6.30
C SER A 94 -3.28 -13.42 -6.85
N VAL A 95 -2.08 -13.50 -6.29
CA VAL A 95 -0.90 -12.73 -6.73
C VAL A 95 0.20 -13.70 -7.14
N ARG A 96 0.73 -13.51 -8.35
CA ARG A 96 1.87 -14.29 -8.84
C ARG A 96 3.15 -13.53 -8.52
N LEU A 97 4.08 -14.20 -7.85
CA LEU A 97 5.37 -13.62 -7.46
C LEU A 97 6.52 -14.35 -8.14
N LYS A 98 7.59 -13.61 -8.44
CA LYS A 98 8.90 -14.13 -8.79
C LYS A 98 9.83 -13.93 -7.60
N LEU A 99 10.43 -15.01 -7.13
CA LEU A 99 11.41 -15.02 -6.04
C LEU A 99 12.78 -15.24 -6.65
N TYR A 100 13.72 -14.32 -6.41
CA TYR A 100 15.05 -14.44 -7.00
C TYR A 100 16.10 -13.70 -6.18
N LYS A 101 17.11 -14.43 -5.67
CA LYS A 101 18.34 -13.87 -5.05
C LYS A 101 18.07 -12.68 -4.11
N GLY A 102 17.24 -12.89 -3.10
CA GLY A 102 16.91 -11.90 -2.08
C GLY A 102 15.75 -10.98 -2.45
N SER A 103 15.28 -11.00 -3.70
CA SER A 103 14.20 -10.14 -4.17
C SER A 103 12.87 -10.89 -4.33
N VAL A 104 11.79 -10.12 -4.15
CA VAL A 104 10.40 -10.51 -4.42
C VAL A 104 9.85 -9.52 -5.43
N SER A 105 9.32 -10.00 -6.54
CA SER A 105 8.69 -9.15 -7.56
C SER A 105 7.29 -9.65 -7.88
N VAL A 106 6.31 -8.74 -7.88
CA VAL A 106 4.95 -9.06 -8.30
C VAL A 106 4.88 -9.09 -9.82
N VAL A 107 4.47 -10.22 -10.40
CA VAL A 107 4.41 -10.43 -11.86
C VAL A 107 2.98 -10.63 -12.37
N GLY A 108 1.99 -10.73 -11.50
CA GLY A 108 0.59 -10.82 -11.91
C GLY A 108 -0.37 -10.74 -10.74
N ARG A 109 -1.60 -10.31 -11.01
CA ARG A 109 -2.69 -10.13 -10.04
C ARG A 109 -3.99 -10.58 -10.68
N LYS A 110 -4.86 -11.21 -9.89
CA LYS A 110 -6.23 -11.56 -10.30
C LYS A 110 -7.14 -11.48 -9.09
N SER A 111 -8.28 -10.81 -9.21
CA SER A 111 -9.27 -10.70 -8.14
C SER A 111 -10.68 -10.71 -8.75
N PRO A 112 -11.66 -11.35 -8.08
CA PRO A 112 -13.08 -11.17 -8.42
C PRO A 112 -13.61 -9.76 -8.08
N TYR A 113 -12.95 -9.04 -7.17
CA TYR A 113 -13.33 -7.69 -6.74
C TYR A 113 -12.40 -6.61 -7.30
N SER A 114 -11.78 -6.88 -8.46
CA SER A 114 -10.84 -5.92 -9.04
C SER A 114 -11.56 -4.62 -9.46
N LEU A 115 -11.03 -3.49 -9.01
CA LEU A 115 -11.43 -2.15 -9.45
C LEU A 115 -10.77 -1.76 -10.79
N TYR A 116 -9.83 -2.56 -11.29
CA TYR A 116 -9.20 -2.33 -12.57
C TYR A 116 -10.17 -2.68 -13.71
N ASN A 117 -10.48 -1.69 -14.55
CA ASN A 117 -11.26 -1.87 -15.76
C ASN A 117 -10.37 -1.61 -16.99
N ALA A 118 -10.09 -2.67 -17.75
CA ALA A 118 -9.22 -2.59 -18.93
C ALA A 118 -9.80 -1.73 -20.05
N GLN A 119 -11.13 -1.61 -20.18
CA GLN A 119 -11.78 -0.80 -21.22
C GLN A 119 -11.59 0.68 -20.96
N ILE A 120 -11.78 1.13 -19.70
CA ILE A 120 -11.59 2.53 -19.29
C ILE A 120 -10.10 2.91 -19.34
N ALA A 121 -9.21 1.97 -19.02
CA ALA A 121 -7.77 2.21 -19.01
C ALA A 121 -7.12 2.09 -20.41
N SER A 122 -7.88 1.73 -21.44
CA SER A 122 -7.35 1.53 -22.78
C SER A 122 -7.01 2.86 -23.46
N PHE A 123 -6.01 2.83 -24.33
CA PHE A 123 -5.78 3.91 -25.30
C PHE A 123 -6.52 3.68 -26.62
N GLU A 124 -7.17 2.54 -26.77
CA GLU A 124 -8.04 2.21 -27.90
C GLU A 124 -9.43 2.82 -27.70
N ASP A 125 -10.33 2.65 -28.67
CA ASP A 125 -11.72 3.13 -28.56
C ASP A 125 -12.38 2.53 -27.31
N ASP A 126 -12.62 3.39 -26.33
CA ASP A 126 -13.22 3.04 -25.05
C ASP A 126 -14.75 2.98 -25.14
N GLY A 127 -15.32 3.18 -26.34
CA GLY A 127 -16.76 3.20 -26.56
C GLY A 127 -17.47 4.39 -25.90
N GLY A 128 -16.73 5.46 -25.58
CA GLY A 128 -17.26 6.65 -24.91
C GLY A 128 -17.40 6.48 -23.39
N LEU A 129 -16.66 5.56 -22.76
CA LEU A 129 -16.66 5.38 -21.31
C LEU A 129 -16.01 6.55 -20.56
N TYR A 130 -15.07 7.28 -21.18
CA TYR A 130 -14.40 8.43 -20.60
C TYR A 130 -14.39 9.64 -21.54
N ASP A 131 -15.09 10.72 -21.15
CA ASP A 131 -15.01 11.99 -21.88
C ASP A 131 -13.73 12.76 -21.51
N GLN A 132 -12.79 12.80 -22.46
CA GLN A 132 -11.52 13.50 -22.29
C GLN A 132 -11.67 15.02 -22.13
N ASN A 133 -12.79 15.61 -22.55
CA ASN A 133 -13.04 17.05 -22.42
C ASN A 133 -13.17 17.48 -20.95
N ASP A 134 -13.70 16.60 -20.10
CA ASP A 134 -13.88 16.85 -18.66
C ASP A 134 -12.54 17.08 -17.94
N ALA A 135 -11.46 16.47 -18.44
CA ALA A 135 -10.12 16.61 -17.87
C ALA A 135 -9.66 18.07 -17.83
N SER A 136 -9.98 18.86 -18.87
CA SER A 136 -9.59 20.28 -18.95
C SER A 136 -10.25 21.10 -17.84
N GLY A 137 -11.55 20.88 -17.58
CA GLY A 137 -12.28 21.52 -16.50
C GLY A 137 -11.73 21.12 -15.13
N PHE A 138 -11.52 19.81 -14.93
CA PHE A 138 -10.97 19.27 -13.69
C PHE A 138 -9.58 19.86 -13.36
N ILE A 139 -8.66 19.89 -14.32
CA ILE A 139 -7.30 20.44 -14.12
C ILE A 139 -7.37 21.92 -13.73
N LYS A 140 -8.21 22.71 -14.41
CA LYS A 140 -8.37 24.14 -14.12
C LYS A 140 -8.89 24.38 -12.70
N LEU A 141 -9.87 23.60 -12.26
CA LEU A 141 -10.44 23.71 -10.92
C LEU A 141 -9.45 23.24 -9.85
N ASN A 142 -8.80 22.09 -10.05
CA ASN A 142 -7.83 21.56 -9.08
C ASN A 142 -6.62 22.50 -8.90
N ALA A 143 -6.16 23.13 -10.00
CA ALA A 143 -5.06 24.09 -9.96
C ALA A 143 -5.48 25.49 -9.48
N LEU A 144 -6.77 25.79 -9.32
CA LEU A 144 -7.27 27.13 -8.98
C LEU A 144 -6.60 27.68 -7.70
N ARG A 145 -6.54 26.86 -6.64
CA ARG A 145 -5.90 27.24 -5.38
C ARG A 145 -4.44 27.64 -5.57
N LEU A 146 -3.69 26.91 -6.40
CA LEU A 146 -2.27 27.16 -6.66
C LEU A 146 -2.07 28.41 -7.52
N ARG A 147 -2.92 28.61 -8.53
CA ARG A 147 -2.90 29.81 -9.38
C ARG A 147 -3.20 31.07 -8.59
N THR A 148 -4.22 31.04 -7.72
CA THR A 148 -4.54 32.17 -6.84
C THR A 148 -3.43 32.45 -5.84
N LEU A 149 -2.80 31.41 -5.28
CA LEU A 149 -1.66 31.57 -4.38
C LEU A 149 -0.47 32.26 -5.06
N SER A 150 -0.10 31.84 -6.27
CA SER A 150 0.96 32.47 -7.07
C SER A 150 0.62 33.94 -7.38
N ALA A 151 -0.60 34.22 -7.84
CA ALA A 151 -1.03 35.59 -8.14
C ALA A 151 -1.03 36.52 -6.91
N GLN A 152 -1.34 36.01 -5.72
CA GLN A 152 -1.36 36.79 -4.47
C GLN A 152 0.02 36.96 -3.84
N ARG A 153 0.93 35.99 -4.00
CA ARG A 153 2.25 35.98 -3.35
C ARG A 153 3.43 36.30 -4.27
N GLY A 154 3.22 36.44 -5.58
CA GLY A 154 4.25 36.87 -6.52
C GLY A 154 5.40 35.88 -6.75
N ASN A 155 5.16 34.59 -6.51
CA ASN A 155 6.08 33.50 -6.88
C ASN A 155 5.60 32.80 -8.16
#